data_AF-A0A537MRT0-F1
#
_entry.id   AF-A0A537MRT0-F1
#
_cell.length_a   1.000
_cell.length_b   1.000
_cell.length_c   1.000
_cell.angle_alpha   90.00
_cell.angle_beta   90.00
_cell.angle_gamma   90.00
#
_symmetry.space_group_name_H-M   'P 1'
#
loop_
_entity.id
_entity.type
_entity.pdbx_description
1 polymer ?
#
loop_
_entity_poly.entity_id
_entity_poly.type
_entity_poly.pdbx_seq_one_letter_code
_entity_poly.pdbx_strand_id
1 'polypeptide(L)'
;PAHPVAGTEHSGPDSGFAELFINRWCILTPPEGTDPDAVERLRAFWAALGAKVEIMTPDHHDLVLAITSHLPHLIAYTIVGTADELAQVTSSEVIKFSAGGFRDFTRIAASDPTMWRDVFLANKEAVLEMLGTFNEDLSKLTRAIRRGDGEALFEHFTRTRAIRRGIVEIGQDSAAPDFGRPHAQLTTKPD
;
A
#
# COMPACT_ATOMS: atom_id res chain seq x y z
N PRO A 1 -17.47 14.56 -1.46
CA PRO A 1 -16.13 14.30 -0.87
C PRO A 1 -15.18 13.75 -1.94
N ALA A 2 -13.87 13.90 -1.76
CA ALA A 2 -12.86 13.41 -2.70
C ALA A 2 -11.66 12.83 -1.94
N HIS A 3 -11.08 11.75 -2.46
CA HIS A 3 -9.85 11.14 -1.95
C HIS A 3 -8.87 10.92 -3.11
N PRO A 4 -7.83 11.75 -3.26
CA PRO A 4 -6.71 11.44 -4.15
C PRO A 4 -5.91 10.28 -3.56
N VAL A 5 -5.88 9.14 -4.25
CA VAL A 5 -5.10 7.95 -3.89
C VAL A 5 -3.64 8.17 -4.35
N ALA A 6 -2.99 9.14 -3.71
CA ALA A 6 -1.64 9.59 -3.99
C ALA A 6 -1.02 10.11 -2.69
N GLY A 7 0.23 9.74 -2.42
CA GLY A 7 0.94 10.18 -1.23
C GLY A 7 2.37 9.66 -1.19
N THR A 8 3.14 10.17 -0.24
CA THR A 8 4.49 9.70 0.09
C THR A 8 4.57 9.45 1.60
N GLU A 9 5.66 8.84 2.06
CA GLU A 9 5.96 8.72 3.49
C GLU A 9 6.25 10.06 4.19
N HIS A 10 6.42 11.16 3.45
CA HIS A 10 6.71 12.48 3.99
C HIS A 10 5.45 13.35 4.15
N SER A 11 5.45 14.18 5.18
CA SER A 11 4.36 15.10 5.52
C SER A 11 4.83 16.55 5.56
N GLY A 12 3.88 17.49 5.61
CA GLY A 12 4.16 18.94 5.67
C GLY A 12 4.24 19.62 4.29
N PRO A 13 4.18 20.96 4.26
CA PRO A 13 4.05 21.74 3.03
C PRO A 13 5.28 21.63 2.11
N ASP A 14 6.47 21.43 2.68
CA ASP A 14 7.73 21.33 1.91
C ASP A 14 7.87 19.99 1.18
N SER A 15 7.04 18.99 1.51
CA SER A 15 7.05 17.65 0.90
C SER A 15 6.19 17.57 -0.37
N GLY A 16 5.49 18.65 -0.72
CA GLY A 16 4.62 18.71 -1.90
C GLY A 16 5.39 18.91 -3.21
N PHE A 17 4.91 18.28 -4.28
CA PHE A 17 5.42 18.46 -5.64
C PHE A 17 4.27 18.39 -6.66
N ALA A 18 4.42 19.07 -7.80
CA ALA A 18 3.32 19.34 -8.74
C ALA A 18 2.78 18.07 -9.41
N GLU A 19 3.64 17.07 -9.61
CA GLU A 19 3.35 15.84 -10.33
C GLU A 19 2.64 14.78 -9.48
N LEU A 20 2.42 15.04 -8.20
CA LEU A 20 1.92 14.07 -7.22
C LEU A 20 0.66 13.32 -7.68
N PHE A 21 -0.23 13.99 -8.41
CA PHE A 21 -1.52 13.45 -8.83
C PHE A 21 -1.53 12.87 -10.25
N ILE A 22 -0.45 13.03 -11.02
CA ILE A 22 -0.39 12.59 -12.42
C ILE A 22 -0.50 11.06 -12.49
N ASN A 23 -1.45 10.57 -13.30
CA ASN A 23 -1.74 9.14 -13.48
C ASN A 23 -2.11 8.42 -12.16
N ARG A 24 -2.51 9.15 -11.13
CA ARG A 24 -3.07 8.60 -9.88
C ARG A 24 -4.59 8.66 -9.91
N TRP A 25 -5.21 7.81 -9.09
CA TRP A 25 -6.67 7.80 -8.96
C TRP A 25 -7.12 8.86 -7.96
N CYS A 26 -8.25 9.51 -8.23
CA CYS A 26 -9.01 10.28 -7.25
C CYS A 26 -10.44 9.73 -7.22
N ILE A 27 -10.92 9.42 -6.03
CA ILE A 27 -12.26 8.84 -5.84
C ILE A 27 -13.18 9.92 -5.29
N LEU A 28 -14.32 10.13 -5.95
CA LEU A 28 -15.39 10.98 -5.44
C LEU A 28 -16.51 10.11 -4.85
N THR A 29 -17.02 10.52 -3.69
CA THR A 29 -18.12 9.84 -2.97
C THR A 29 -19.27 10.81 -2.71
N PRO A 30 -19.96 11.32 -3.75
CA PRO A 30 -21.04 12.30 -3.58
C PRO A 30 -22.22 11.68 -2.82
N PRO A 31 -22.72 12.32 -1.74
CA PRO A 31 -23.95 11.90 -1.08
C PRO A 31 -25.16 11.93 -2.02
N GLU A 32 -26.21 11.19 -1.67
CA GLU A 32 -27.48 11.25 -2.39
C GLU A 32 -28.04 12.68 -2.42
N GLY A 33 -28.55 13.11 -3.57
CA GLY A 33 -29.06 14.46 -3.77
C GLY A 33 -27.99 15.54 -4.01
N THR A 34 -26.70 15.18 -4.10
CA THR A 34 -25.65 16.12 -4.49
C THR A 34 -25.92 16.64 -5.91
N ASP A 35 -25.79 17.96 -6.10
CA ASP A 35 -25.90 18.61 -7.40
C ASP A 35 -24.93 17.98 -8.42
N PRO A 36 -25.42 17.39 -9.53
CA PRO A 36 -24.59 16.78 -10.57
C PRO A 36 -23.56 17.75 -11.17
N ASP A 37 -23.90 19.04 -11.30
CA ASP A 37 -22.98 20.03 -11.87
C ASP A 37 -21.82 20.30 -10.91
N ALA A 38 -22.06 20.27 -9.59
CA ALA A 38 -21.00 20.37 -8.60
C ALA A 38 -20.06 19.16 -8.64
N VAL A 39 -20.60 17.94 -8.82
CA VAL A 39 -19.81 16.72 -9.00
C VAL A 39 -18.94 16.81 -10.24
N GLU A 40 -19.50 17.26 -11.36
CA GLU A 40 -18.77 17.36 -12.63
C GLU A 40 -17.65 18.41 -12.57
N ARG A 41 -17.89 19.56 -11.94
CA ARG A 41 -16.84 20.56 -11.70
C ARG A 41 -15.68 20.01 -10.88
N LEU A 42 -15.97 19.23 -9.84
CA LEU A 42 -14.93 18.62 -9.01
C LEU A 42 -14.19 17.49 -9.76
N ARG A 43 -14.89 16.72 -10.59
CA ARG A 43 -14.27 15.73 -11.48
C ARG A 43 -13.30 16.41 -12.46
N ALA A 44 -13.74 17.47 -13.13
CA ALA A 44 -12.91 18.22 -14.07
C ALA A 44 -11.68 18.83 -13.39
N PHE A 45 -11.82 19.31 -12.15
CA PHE A 45 -10.70 19.81 -11.37
C PHE A 45 -9.61 18.74 -11.15
N TRP A 46 -9.98 17.55 -10.68
CA TRP A 46 -9.01 16.47 -10.46
C TRP A 46 -8.41 15.94 -11.78
N ALA A 47 -9.22 15.84 -12.83
CA ALA A 47 -8.73 15.48 -14.16
C ALA A 47 -7.70 16.49 -14.70
N ALA A 48 -7.90 17.79 -14.45
CA ALA A 48 -6.96 18.83 -14.83
C ALA A 48 -5.61 18.75 -14.07
N LEU A 49 -5.59 18.15 -12.88
CA LEU A 49 -4.36 17.83 -12.14
C LEU A 49 -3.67 16.54 -12.63
N GLY A 50 -4.21 15.89 -13.66
CA GLY A 50 -3.68 14.64 -14.23
C GLY A 50 -4.17 13.37 -13.55
N ALA A 51 -5.14 13.46 -12.63
CA ALA A 51 -5.71 12.29 -11.96
C ALA A 51 -6.77 11.60 -12.83
N LYS A 52 -6.93 10.29 -12.65
CA LYS A 52 -8.07 9.50 -13.13
C LYS A 52 -9.17 9.56 -12.08
N VAL A 53 -10.39 9.92 -12.46
CA VAL A 53 -11.47 10.15 -11.47
C VAL A 53 -12.51 9.05 -11.53
N GLU A 54 -12.75 8.40 -10.38
CA GLU A 54 -13.76 7.37 -10.20
C GLU A 54 -14.86 7.86 -9.25
N ILE A 55 -16.10 7.39 -9.42
CA ILE A 55 -17.20 7.65 -8.48
C ILE A 55 -17.69 6.34 -7.88
N MET A 56 -17.83 6.30 -6.56
CA MET A 56 -18.42 5.17 -5.85
C MET A 56 -19.15 5.62 -4.58
N THR A 57 -19.85 4.70 -3.92
CA THR A 57 -20.47 4.97 -2.63
C THR A 57 -19.40 5.09 -1.53
N PRO A 58 -19.67 5.82 -0.43
CA PRO A 58 -18.77 5.89 0.72
C PRO A 58 -18.40 4.50 1.27
N ASP A 59 -19.38 3.62 1.46
CA ASP A 59 -19.14 2.27 2.00
C ASP A 59 -18.24 1.43 1.08
N HIS A 60 -18.43 1.53 -0.24
CA HIS A 60 -17.59 0.82 -1.20
C HIS A 60 -16.16 1.37 -1.21
N HIS A 61 -16.00 2.70 -1.14
CA HIS A 61 -14.70 3.33 -0.99
C HIS A 61 -13.97 2.80 0.25
N ASP A 62 -14.63 2.81 1.40
CA ASP A 62 -14.01 2.41 2.67
C ASP A 62 -13.59 0.94 2.66
N LEU A 63 -14.38 0.05 2.07
CA LEU A 63 -14.02 -1.35 1.89
C LEU A 63 -12.84 -1.55 0.93
N VAL A 64 -12.84 -0.87 -0.21
CA VAL A 64 -11.76 -0.95 -1.20
C VAL A 64 -10.45 -0.42 -0.60
N LEU A 65 -10.48 0.69 0.12
CA LEU A 65 -9.29 1.27 0.75
C LEU A 65 -8.84 0.45 1.97
N ALA A 66 -9.75 -0.24 2.66
CA ALA A 66 -9.38 -1.17 3.73
C ALA A 66 -8.41 -2.25 3.24
N ILE A 67 -8.68 -2.87 2.08
CA ILE A 67 -7.80 -3.92 1.54
C ILE A 67 -6.61 -3.38 0.74
N THR A 68 -6.78 -2.30 -0.02
CA THR A 68 -5.73 -1.78 -0.92
C THR A 68 -4.74 -0.83 -0.23
N SER A 69 -5.08 -0.28 0.94
CA SER A 69 -4.26 0.71 1.65
C SER A 69 -4.14 0.43 3.15
N HIS A 70 -5.26 0.33 3.88
CA HIS A 70 -5.21 0.33 5.35
C HIS A 70 -4.62 -0.95 5.93
N LEU A 71 -5.07 -2.11 5.48
CA LEU A 71 -4.54 -3.40 5.91
C LEU A 71 -3.06 -3.55 5.57
N PRO A 72 -2.56 -3.20 4.35
CA PRO A 72 -1.13 -3.14 4.08
C PRO A 72 -0.32 -2.33 5.10
N HIS A 73 -0.82 -1.16 5.54
CA HIS A 73 -0.15 -0.38 6.57
C HIS A 73 -0.18 -1.08 7.94
N LEU A 74 -1.30 -1.66 8.32
CA LEU A 74 -1.40 -2.41 9.58
C LEU A 74 -0.40 -3.58 9.62
N ILE A 75 -0.29 -4.34 8.52
CA ILE A 75 0.69 -5.43 8.40
C ILE A 75 2.12 -4.91 8.45
N ALA A 76 2.40 -3.76 7.82
CA ALA A 76 3.70 -3.10 7.89
C ALA A 76 4.08 -2.70 9.32
N TYR A 77 3.20 -2.03 10.06
CA TYR A 77 3.44 -1.72 11.47
C TYR A 77 3.65 -2.99 12.30
N THR A 78 2.86 -4.03 12.06
CA THR A 78 2.93 -5.29 12.83
C THR A 78 4.24 -6.04 12.63
N ILE A 79 4.71 -6.18 11.38
CA ILE A 79 5.96 -6.91 11.08
C ILE A 79 7.18 -6.14 11.60
N VAL A 80 7.16 -4.80 11.51
CA VAL A 80 8.23 -3.94 12.04
C VAL A 80 8.27 -4.00 13.56
N GLY A 81 7.12 -3.93 14.24
CA GLY A 81 7.02 -4.08 15.70
C GLY A 81 7.48 -5.46 16.18
N THR A 82 7.08 -6.53 15.47
CA THR A 82 7.54 -7.90 15.77
C THR A 82 9.06 -8.02 15.67
N ALA A 83 9.66 -7.39 14.65
CA ALA A 83 11.10 -7.40 14.47
C ALA A 83 11.82 -6.58 15.56
N ASP A 84 11.26 -5.46 16.01
CA ASP A 84 11.81 -4.66 17.12
C ASP A 84 11.80 -5.43 18.45
N GLU A 85 10.69 -6.12 18.75
CA GLU A 85 10.59 -6.98 19.95
C GLU A 85 11.64 -8.11 19.94
N LEU A 86 11.90 -8.71 18.78
CA LEU A 86 12.96 -9.71 18.62
C LEU A 86 14.36 -9.09 18.64
N ALA A 87 14.52 -7.88 18.13
CA ALA A 87 15.78 -7.13 18.14
C ALA A 87 16.23 -6.77 19.57
N GLN A 88 15.32 -6.66 20.55
CA GLN A 88 15.71 -6.56 21.96
C GLN A 88 16.56 -7.77 22.42
N VAL A 89 16.51 -8.89 21.69
CA VAL A 89 17.33 -10.08 21.91
C VAL A 89 18.57 -10.13 20.98
N THR A 90 18.50 -9.61 19.74
CA THR A 90 19.57 -9.77 18.71
C THR A 90 19.92 -8.48 17.90
N SER A 91 19.72 -7.29 18.48
CA SER A 91 19.57 -5.96 17.84
C SER A 91 20.38 -5.64 16.59
N SER A 92 21.64 -6.06 16.52
CA SER A 92 22.52 -5.78 15.37
C SER A 92 22.09 -6.47 14.08
N GLU A 93 21.34 -7.57 14.15
CA GLU A 93 21.03 -8.42 13.00
C GLU A 93 19.82 -7.91 12.22
N VAL A 94 18.77 -7.43 12.89
CA VAL A 94 17.53 -6.97 12.23
C VAL A 94 17.80 -5.79 11.30
N ILE A 95 18.57 -4.80 11.75
CA ILE A 95 18.95 -3.65 10.91
C ILE A 95 19.90 -4.10 9.79
N LYS A 96 20.89 -4.94 10.11
CA LYS A 96 21.91 -5.39 9.15
C LYS A 96 21.32 -6.24 8.01
N PHE A 97 20.29 -7.04 8.29
CA PHE A 97 19.63 -7.91 7.31
C PHE A 97 18.30 -7.36 6.80
N SER A 98 18.00 -6.08 7.06
CA SER A 98 16.77 -5.40 6.60
C SER A 98 16.63 -5.24 5.08
N ALA A 99 17.64 -5.64 4.30
CA ALA A 99 17.63 -5.54 2.85
C ALA A 99 16.45 -6.31 2.21
N GLY A 100 15.98 -5.82 1.06
CA GLY A 100 14.87 -6.43 0.32
C GLY A 100 13.51 -6.06 0.90
N GLY A 101 12.64 -7.06 1.11
CA GLY A 101 11.22 -6.83 1.43
C GLY A 101 10.95 -6.18 2.78
N PHE A 102 11.80 -6.39 3.79
CA PHE A 102 11.63 -5.75 5.10
C PHE A 102 11.80 -4.23 5.01
N ARG A 103 12.75 -3.73 4.21
CA ARG A 103 12.91 -2.31 3.88
C ARG A 103 11.63 -1.70 3.28
N ASP A 104 10.90 -2.44 2.46
CA ASP A 104 9.66 -1.95 1.85
C ASP A 104 8.55 -1.78 2.90
N PHE A 105 8.47 -2.68 3.88
CA PHE A 105 7.56 -2.55 5.02
C PHE A 105 7.97 -1.40 5.96
N THR A 106 9.26 -1.22 6.25
CA THR A 106 9.71 -0.10 7.11
C THR A 106 9.40 1.25 6.49
N ARG A 107 9.47 1.39 5.16
CA ARG A 107 9.05 2.62 4.46
C ARG A 107 7.58 2.93 4.71
N ILE A 108 6.70 1.93 4.62
CA ILE A 108 5.26 2.10 4.88
C ILE A 108 5.00 2.43 6.35
N ALA A 109 5.68 1.73 7.27
CA ALA A 109 5.58 1.95 8.72
C ALA A 109 6.19 3.28 9.20
N ALA A 110 6.93 4.00 8.34
CA ALA A 110 7.46 5.34 8.64
C ALA A 110 6.44 6.46 8.42
N SER A 111 5.22 6.13 7.96
CA SER A 111 4.13 7.09 7.76
C SER A 111 3.69 7.76 9.08
N ASP A 112 3.00 8.90 8.98
CA ASP A 112 2.57 9.68 10.15
C ASP A 112 1.63 8.86 11.07
N PRO A 113 1.99 8.67 12.36
CA PRO A 113 1.21 7.82 13.26
C PRO A 113 -0.14 8.45 13.65
N THR A 114 -0.26 9.79 13.59
CA THR A 114 -1.51 10.48 13.92
C THR A 114 -2.56 10.20 12.85
N MET A 115 -2.19 10.37 11.58
CA MET A 115 -3.00 10.04 10.42
C MET A 115 -3.44 8.58 10.45
N TRP A 116 -2.52 7.64 10.63
CA TRP A 116 -2.85 6.22 10.59
C TRP A 116 -3.72 5.76 11.77
N ARG A 117 -3.52 6.30 12.97
CA ARG A 117 -4.46 6.12 14.09
C ARG A 117 -5.87 6.54 13.68
N ASP A 118 -6.03 7.73 13.12
CA ASP A 118 -7.34 8.28 12.78
C ASP A 118 -8.00 7.50 11.64
N VAL A 119 -7.22 7.03 10.65
CA VAL A 119 -7.71 6.14 9.59
C VAL A 119 -8.29 4.85 10.16
N PHE A 120 -7.58 4.18 11.08
CA PHE A 120 -8.07 2.94 11.68
C PHE A 120 -9.28 3.15 12.59
N LEU A 121 -9.38 4.29 13.26
CA LEU A 121 -10.54 4.62 14.09
C LEU A 121 -11.77 4.99 13.23
N ALA A 122 -11.57 5.72 12.13
CA ALA A 122 -12.64 6.15 11.24
C ALA A 122 -13.19 5.01 10.37
N ASN A 123 -12.34 4.11 9.89
CA ASN A 123 -12.73 2.98 9.03
C ASN A 123 -12.59 1.61 9.72
N LYS A 124 -12.91 1.57 11.02
CA LYS A 124 -12.69 0.40 11.88
C LYS A 124 -13.34 -0.87 11.35
N GLU A 125 -14.63 -0.80 11.00
CA GLU A 125 -15.41 -2.00 10.69
C GLU A 125 -14.95 -2.66 9.38
N ALA A 126 -14.70 -1.90 8.31
CA ALA A 126 -14.18 -2.46 7.07
C ALA A 126 -12.74 -3.00 7.24
N VAL A 127 -11.91 -2.35 8.06
CA VAL A 127 -10.57 -2.85 8.39
C VAL A 127 -10.66 -4.19 9.14
N LEU A 128 -11.56 -4.32 10.12
CA LEU A 128 -11.75 -5.57 10.86
C LEU A 128 -12.26 -6.70 9.97
N GLU A 129 -13.18 -6.40 9.03
CA GLU A 129 -13.65 -7.36 8.05
C GLU A 129 -12.49 -7.91 7.19
N MET A 130 -11.69 -7.01 6.60
CA MET A 130 -10.55 -7.40 5.76
C MET A 130 -9.44 -8.08 6.57
N LEU A 131 -9.20 -7.67 7.81
CA LEU A 131 -8.26 -8.34 8.72
C LEU A 131 -8.72 -9.77 9.03
N GLY A 132 -10.03 -10.00 9.19
CA GLY A 132 -10.61 -11.34 9.33
C GLY A 132 -10.28 -12.24 8.14
N THR A 133 -10.57 -11.77 6.92
CA THR A 133 -10.24 -12.50 5.69
C THR A 133 -8.74 -12.79 5.58
N PHE A 134 -7.89 -11.81 5.88
CA PHE A 134 -6.45 -11.99 5.87
C PHE A 134 -5.97 -13.05 6.87
N ASN A 135 -6.51 -13.06 8.08
CA ASN A 135 -6.16 -14.04 9.11
C ASN A 135 -6.52 -15.47 8.70
N GLU A 136 -7.64 -15.66 8.00
CA GLU A 136 -8.00 -16.96 7.45
C GLU A 136 -7.00 -17.42 6.38
N ASP A 137 -6.60 -16.53 5.47
CA ASP A 137 -5.63 -16.83 4.43
C ASP A 137 -4.23 -17.11 5.00
N LEU A 138 -3.77 -16.32 5.96
CA LEU A 138 -2.53 -16.56 6.69
C LEU A 138 -2.56 -17.91 7.41
N SER A 139 -3.71 -18.28 7.98
CA SER A 139 -3.89 -19.58 8.62
C SER A 139 -3.82 -20.74 7.63
N LYS A 140 -4.34 -20.58 6.40
CA LYS A 140 -4.20 -21.58 5.32
C LYS A 140 -2.73 -21.78 4.95
N LEU A 141 -2.00 -20.69 4.72
CA LEU A 141 -0.55 -20.75 4.40
C LEU A 141 0.27 -21.34 5.54
N THR A 142 -0.05 -20.99 6.78
CA THR A 142 0.61 -21.56 7.97
C THR A 142 0.43 -23.09 8.02
N ARG A 143 -0.76 -23.60 7.69
CA ARG A 143 -0.99 -25.05 7.62
C ARG A 143 -0.22 -25.70 6.48
N ALA A 144 -0.15 -25.07 5.31
CA ALA A 144 0.64 -25.58 4.19
C ALA A 144 2.13 -25.71 4.58
N ILE A 145 2.71 -24.68 5.20
CA ILE A 145 4.09 -24.71 5.71
C ILE A 145 4.29 -25.85 6.72
N ARG A 146 3.41 -25.96 7.73
CA ARG A 146 3.51 -27.00 8.77
C ARG A 146 3.44 -28.42 8.21
N ARG A 147 2.75 -28.62 7.08
CA ARG A 147 2.58 -29.92 6.41
C ARG A 147 3.64 -30.18 5.34
N GLY A 148 4.50 -29.21 5.03
CA GLY A 148 5.42 -29.30 3.90
C GLY A 148 4.71 -29.33 2.54
N ASP A 149 3.51 -28.74 2.45
CA ASP A 149 2.68 -28.72 1.25
C ASP A 149 3.21 -27.66 0.25
N GLY A 150 4.27 -28.04 -0.48
CA GLY A 150 4.94 -27.17 -1.43
C GLY A 150 4.07 -26.79 -2.64
N GLU A 151 3.13 -27.65 -3.03
CA GLU A 151 2.23 -27.41 -4.16
C GLU A 151 1.24 -26.29 -3.81
N ALA A 152 0.57 -26.38 -2.66
CA ALA A 152 -0.35 -25.33 -2.20
C ALA A 152 0.34 -23.96 -2.09
N LEU A 153 1.59 -23.93 -1.62
CA LEU A 153 2.40 -22.70 -1.57
C LEU A 153 2.71 -22.18 -2.98
N PHE A 154 3.17 -23.05 -3.88
CA PHE A 154 3.52 -22.67 -5.26
C PHE A 154 2.32 -22.11 -6.02
N GLU A 155 1.15 -22.74 -5.92
CA GLU A 155 -0.07 -22.27 -6.56
C GLU A 155 -0.51 -20.90 -6.01
N HIS A 156 -0.43 -20.71 -4.69
CA HIS A 156 -0.76 -19.43 -4.07
C HIS A 156 0.18 -18.31 -4.53
N PHE A 157 1.50 -18.55 -4.52
CA PHE A 157 2.48 -17.56 -4.98
C PHE A 157 2.37 -17.27 -6.48
N THR A 158 2.01 -18.26 -7.29
CA THR A 158 1.79 -18.07 -8.73
C THR A 158 0.58 -17.17 -8.99
N ARG A 159 -0.53 -17.38 -8.28
CA ARG A 159 -1.72 -16.53 -8.40
C ARG A 159 -1.44 -15.08 -7.99
N THR A 160 -0.75 -14.86 -6.88
CA THR A 160 -0.42 -13.51 -6.40
C THR A 160 0.55 -12.76 -7.32
N ARG A 161 1.45 -13.48 -8.02
CA ARG A 161 2.30 -12.90 -9.06
C ARG A 161 1.52 -12.29 -10.23
N ALA A 162 0.36 -12.84 -10.58
CA ALA A 162 -0.48 -12.31 -11.66
C ALA A 162 -1.05 -10.92 -11.31
N ILE A 163 -1.42 -10.70 -10.04
CA ILE A 163 -1.90 -9.39 -9.55
C ILE A 163 -0.83 -8.33 -9.74
N ARG A 164 0.43 -8.64 -9.39
CA ARG A 164 1.56 -7.73 -9.59
C ARG A 164 1.74 -7.34 -11.06
N ARG A 165 1.59 -8.29 -11.98
CA ARG A 165 1.69 -8.01 -13.43
C ARG A 165 0.61 -7.04 -13.87
N GLY A 166 -0.63 -7.23 -13.43
CA GLY A 166 -1.73 -6.31 -13.71
C GLY A 166 -1.44 -4.87 -13.26
N ILE A 167 -0.86 -4.68 -12.06
CA ILE A 167 -0.47 -3.34 -11.55
C ILE A 167 0.55 -2.66 -12.48
N VAL A 168 1.52 -3.41 -12.99
CA VAL A 168 2.52 -2.89 -13.94
C VAL A 168 1.88 -2.57 -15.29
N GLU A 169 1.00 -3.44 -15.79
CA GLU A 169 0.30 -3.25 -17.08
C GLU A 169 -0.55 -1.98 -17.11
N ILE A 170 -1.20 -1.62 -16.00
CA ILE A 170 -1.97 -0.37 -15.88
C ILE A 170 -1.12 0.87 -15.57
N GLY A 171 0.21 0.72 -15.56
CA GLY A 171 1.18 1.80 -15.37
C GLY A 171 1.17 2.39 -13.96
N GLN A 172 0.76 1.63 -12.94
CA GLN A 172 0.82 2.10 -11.55
C GLN A 172 2.17 1.82 -10.87
N ASP A 173 3.02 0.98 -11.49
CA ASP A 173 4.39 0.74 -11.05
C ASP A 173 5.32 0.33 -12.22
N SER A 174 6.63 0.27 -11.97
CA SER A 174 7.67 -0.05 -12.94
C SER A 174 7.80 -1.54 -13.21
N ALA A 175 8.05 -1.88 -14.47
CA ALA A 175 8.46 -3.22 -14.91
C ALA A 175 9.96 -3.49 -14.68
N ALA A 176 10.75 -2.44 -14.37
CA ALA A 176 12.19 -2.58 -14.16
C ALA A 176 12.49 -3.36 -12.86
N PRO A 177 13.64 -4.05 -12.80
CA PRO A 177 14.11 -4.68 -11.56
C PRO A 177 14.17 -3.68 -10.39
N ASP A 178 14.05 -4.20 -9.16
CA ASP A 178 14.04 -3.42 -7.91
C ASP A 178 13.13 -2.18 -7.97
N PHE A 179 11.97 -2.32 -8.60
CA PHE A 179 10.96 -1.25 -8.72
C PHE A 179 11.50 0.02 -9.42
N GLY A 180 12.49 -0.14 -10.31
CA GLY A 180 13.11 0.97 -11.03
C GLY A 180 14.05 1.82 -10.18
N ARG A 181 14.48 1.34 -9.01
CA ARG A 181 15.45 2.04 -8.17
C ARG A 181 16.80 2.18 -8.88
N PRO A 182 17.49 3.32 -8.73
CA PRO A 182 18.81 3.50 -9.30
C PRO A 182 19.81 2.53 -8.67
N HIS A 183 20.61 1.88 -9.52
CA HIS A 183 21.67 0.98 -9.09
C HIS A 183 23.02 1.69 -9.16
N ALA A 184 23.78 1.63 -8.07
CA ALA A 184 25.15 2.11 -8.07
C ALA A 184 25.97 1.31 -9.08
N GLN A 185 26.77 2.02 -9.89
CA GLN A 185 27.76 1.36 -10.72
C GLN A 185 28.87 0.83 -9.80
N LEU A 186 29.24 -0.43 -10.00
CA LEU A 186 30.43 -0.98 -9.35
C LEU A 186 31.62 -0.14 -9.82
N THR A 187 32.24 0.59 -8.89
CA THR A 187 33.52 1.24 -9.17
C THR A 187 34.56 0.14 -9.32
N THR A 188 34.99 -0.11 -10.56
CA THR A 188 36.24 -0.83 -10.79
C THR A 188 37.33 0.00 -10.13
N LYS A 189 37.89 -0.47 -9.01
CA LYS A 189 39.08 0.17 -8.43
C LYS A 189 40.13 0.32 -9.54
N PRO A 190 40.83 1.47 -9.64
CA PRO A 190 42.07 1.52 -10.39
C PRO A 190 43.08 0.58 -9.72
N ASP A 191 43.83 -0.16 -10.54
CA ASP A 191 44.90 -1.08 -10.15
C ASP A 191 45.91 -0.48 -9.15
#